data_AF-A0A9E4S5K1-F1
#
_entry.id   AF-A0A9E4S5K1-F1
#
_cell.length_a   1.000
_cell.length_b   1.000
_cell.length_c   1.000
_cell.angle_alpha   90.00
_cell.angle_beta   90.00
_cell.angle_gamma   90.00
#
_symmetry.space_group_name_H-M   'P 1'
#
loop_
_entity.id
_entity.type
_entity.pdbx_description
1 polymer ?
#
loop_
_entity_poly.entity_id
_entity_poly.type
_entity_poly.pdbx_seq_one_letter_code
_entity_poly.pdbx_strand_id
1 'polypeptide(L)' 'MTEAVFETNLTGLLHRGKVRDTYDLGDDRLLMVASDRISAFDVVMDQPIPGKGIILTQMSSFWFGVIE' A
#
# COMPACT_ATOMS: atom_id res chain seq x y z
N MET A 1 8.52 -10.58 -15.20
CA MET A 1 8.74 -10.25 -13.78
C MET A 1 8.09 -8.90 -13.55
N THR A 2 7.14 -8.79 -12.63
CA THR A 2 6.51 -7.51 -12.31
C THR A 2 7.52 -6.65 -11.55
N GLU A 3 7.68 -5.39 -11.95
CA GLU A 3 8.54 -4.45 -11.24
C GLU A 3 7.96 -4.15 -9.85
N ALA A 4 8.83 -4.08 -8.84
CA ALA A 4 8.39 -3.83 -7.48
C ALA A 4 8.00 -2.36 -7.29
N VAL A 5 6.85 -2.12 -6.66
CA VAL A 5 6.42 -0.77 -6.31
C VAL A 5 6.98 -0.41 -4.94
N PHE A 6 8.14 0.25 -4.89
CA PHE A 6 8.70 0.74 -3.63
C PHE A 6 7.93 1.97 -3.14
N GLU A 7 7.72 2.96 -4.00
CA GLU A 7 6.97 4.17 -3.72
C GLU A 7 6.10 4.56 -4.90
N THR A 8 5.00 5.24 -4.63
CA THR A 8 4.15 5.83 -5.67
C THR A 8 4.37 7.33 -5.75
N ASN A 9 4.17 7.91 -6.93
CA ASN A 9 4.32 9.35 -7.14
C ASN A 9 3.06 9.90 -7.83
N LEU A 10 2.03 10.11 -7.02
CA LEU A 10 0.75 10.68 -7.44
C LEU A 10 0.54 12.02 -6.71
N THR A 11 -0.33 12.88 -7.25
CA THR A 11 -0.72 14.12 -6.58
C THR A 11 -1.63 13.85 -5.38
N GLY A 12 -1.59 14.72 -4.37
CA GLY A 12 -2.48 14.62 -3.21
C GLY A 12 -2.02 13.64 -2.14
N LEU A 13 -0.70 13.38 -2.03
CA LEU A 13 -0.17 12.53 -0.96
C LEU A 13 -0.49 13.13 0.41
N LEU A 14 -1.24 12.40 1.21
CA LEU A 14 -1.55 12.77 2.60
C LEU A 14 -0.53 12.18 3.56
N HIS A 15 -0.23 10.89 3.38
CA HIS A 15 0.65 10.17 4.29
C HIS A 15 1.35 9.01 3.60
N ARG A 16 2.65 8.85 3.87
CA ARG A 16 3.42 7.66 3.52
C ARG A 16 3.77 6.90 4.79
N GLY A 17 3.08 5.78 4.99
CA GLY A 17 3.40 4.84 6.05
C GLY A 17 4.48 3.85 5.60
N LYS A 18 4.82 2.90 6.49
CA LYS A 18 5.80 1.85 6.20
C LYS A 18 5.46 1.02 4.96
N VAL A 19 4.17 0.74 4.76
CA VAL A 19 3.67 -0.17 3.71
C VAL A 19 2.66 0.50 2.77
N ARG A 20 1.99 1.58 3.18
CA ARG A 20 0.92 2.20 2.39
C ARG A 20 1.21 3.67 2.11
N ASP A 21 0.97 4.07 0.88
CA ASP A 21 0.86 5.48 0.50
C ASP A 21 -0.64 5.81 0.44
N THR A 22 -1.06 6.86 1.16
CA THR A 22 -2.45 7.30 1.23
C THR A 22 -2.58 8.67 0.57
N TYR A 23 -3.52 8.78 -0.36
CA TYR A 23 -3.81 9.98 -1.14
C TYR A 23 -5.22 10.48 -0.89
N ASP A 24 -5.39 11.80 -0.92
CA ASP A 24 -6.70 12.45 -0.93
C ASP A 24 -7.29 12.38 -2.35
N LEU A 25 -8.52 11.87 -2.46
CA LEU A 25 -9.28 11.91 -3.71
C LEU A 25 -10.39 12.96 -3.69
N GLY A 26 -10.54 13.71 -2.60
CA GLY A 26 -11.68 14.58 -2.35
C GLY A 26 -12.95 13.79 -2.02
N ASP A 27 -14.04 14.52 -1.73
CA ASP A 27 -15.35 13.95 -1.37
C ASP A 27 -15.29 12.92 -0.22
N ASP A 28 -14.48 13.20 0.81
CA ASP A 28 -14.23 12.30 1.94
C ASP A 28 -13.74 10.89 1.55
N ARG A 29 -13.08 10.76 0.38
CA ARG A 29 -12.51 9.50 -0.12
C ARG A 29 -11.00 9.52 -0.09
N LEU A 30 -10.44 8.38 0.30
CA LEU A 30 -9.01 8.14 0.32
C LEU A 30 -8.65 7.05 -0.69
N LEU A 31 -7.56 7.25 -1.42
CA LEU A 31 -6.89 6.19 -2.15
C LEU A 31 -5.76 5.63 -1.28
N MET A 32 -5.87 4.37 -0.90
CA MET A 32 -4.83 3.65 -0.15
C MET A 32 -4.10 2.69 -1.08
N VAL A 33 -2.83 2.95 -1.37
CA VAL A 33 -1.98 2.08 -2.19
C VAL A 33 -1.06 1.27 -1.29
N ALA A 34 -1.26 -0.05 -1.23
CA ALA A 34 -0.30 -0.96 -0.59
C ALA A 34 0.90 -1.18 -1.52
N SER A 35 2.09 -0.79 -1.05
CA SER A 35 3.35 -0.95 -1.78
C SER A 35 4.00 -2.31 -1.49
N ASP A 36 5.08 -2.58 -2.21
CA ASP A 36 5.90 -3.78 -2.04
C ASP A 36 6.93 -3.63 -0.90
N ARG A 37 6.95 -2.48 -0.20
CA ARG A 37 7.77 -2.26 1.00
C ARG A 37 7.39 -3.24 2.11
N ILE A 38 8.37 -3.66 2.87
CA ILE A 38 8.23 -4.49 4.06
C ILE A 38 9.02 -3.83 5.21
N SER A 39 8.54 -3.99 6.44
CA SER A 39 9.19 -3.45 7.62
C SER A 39 9.30 -4.48 8.72
N ALA A 40 10.39 -4.45 9.48
CA ALA A 40 10.58 -5.21 10.71
C ALA A 40 11.36 -4.35 11.71
N PHE A 41 11.11 -4.52 13.01
CA PHE A 41 11.76 -3.74 14.08
C PHE A 41 11.72 -2.22 13.83
N ASP A 42 10.56 -1.72 13.41
CA ASP A 42 10.31 -0.32 13.09
C ASP A 42 11.02 0.25 11.84
N VAL A 43 11.87 -0.55 11.16
CA VAL A 43 12.63 -0.14 9.98
C VAL A 43 12.01 -0.68 8.70
N VAL A 44 11.88 0.17 7.68
CA VAL A 44 11.51 -0.24 6.32
C VAL A 44 12.75 -0.77 5.61
N MET A 45 12.67 -1.95 5.01
CA MET A 45 13.79 -2.59 4.33
C MET A 45 14.04 -1.97 2.94
N ASP A 46 15.30 -1.91 2.53
CA ASP A 46 15.71 -1.36 1.22
C ASP A 46 15.22 -2.21 0.04
N GLN A 47 15.12 -3.53 0.23
CA GLN A 47 14.68 -4.46 -0.80
C GLN A 47 13.17 -4.74 -0.68
N PRO A 48 12.34 -4.35 -1.67
CA PRO A 48 10.93 -4.67 -1.68
C PRO A 48 10.68 -6.15 -2.04
N ILE A 49 9.45 -6.62 -1.77
CA ILE A 49 8.97 -7.93 -2.21
C ILE A 49 8.00 -7.71 -3.38
N PRO A 50 8.41 -7.93 -4.65
CA PRO A 50 7.56 -7.65 -5.81
C PRO A 50 6.19 -8.34 -5.71
N GLY A 51 5.11 -7.57 -5.91
CA GLY A 51 3.73 -8.08 -5.89
C GLY A 51 3.12 -8.28 -4.51
N LYS A 52 3.86 -8.03 -3.41
CA LYS A 52 3.33 -8.09 -2.05
C LYS A 52 2.16 -7.13 -1.85
N GLY A 53 2.25 -5.92 -2.37
CA GLY A 53 1.18 -4.91 -2.26
C GLY A 53 -0.15 -5.41 -2.84
N ILE A 54 -0.10 -6.09 -3.99
CA ILE A 54 -1.27 -6.68 -4.66
C ILE A 54 -1.92 -7.74 -3.76
N ILE A 55 -1.12 -8.67 -3.23
CA ILE A 55 -1.62 -9.75 -2.36
C ILE A 55 -2.29 -9.17 -1.10
N LEU A 56 -1.67 -8.16 -0.48
CA LEU A 56 -2.24 -7.52 0.70
C LEU A 56 -3.57 -6.83 0.39
N THR A 57 -3.67 -6.12 -0.74
CA THR A 57 -4.93 -5.48 -1.16
C THR A 57 -6.03 -6.52 -1.41
N GLN A 58 -5.72 -7.61 -2.11
CA GLN A 58 -6.67 -8.70 -2.36
C GLN A 58 -7.14 -9.36 -1.07
N MET A 59 -6.23 -9.61 -0.13
CA MET A 59 -6.56 -10.19 1.17
C MET A 59 -7.46 -9.26 2.00
N SER A 60 -7.17 -7.96 2.02
CA SER A 60 -8.06 -6.99 2.67
C SER A 60 -9.45 -6.97 2.01
N SER A 61 -9.53 -6.93 0.67
CA SER A 61 -10.81 -6.95 -0.04
C SER A 61 -11.61 -8.22 0.24
N PHE A 62 -10.95 -9.38 0.31
CA PHE A 62 -11.60 -10.64 0.67
C PHE A 62 -12.20 -10.56 2.08
N TRP A 63 -11.39 -10.16 3.08
CA TRP A 63 -11.87 -10.11 4.46
C TRP A 63 -12.94 -9.05 4.69
N PHE A 64 -12.87 -7.89 4.01
CA PHE A 64 -13.93 -6.90 4.08
C PHE A 64 -15.26 -7.48 3.60
N GLY A 65 -15.28 -8.22 2.48
CA GLY A 65 -16.49 -8.88 2.00
C GLY A 65 -16.98 -10.05 2.87
N VAL A 66 -16.16 -10.57 3.79
CA VAL A 66 -16.56 -11.62 4.75
C VAL A 66 -17.10 -11.02 6.06
N ILE A 67 -16.64 -9.83 6.44
CA ILE A 67 -16.99 -9.16 7.71
C ILE A 67 -18.22 -8.24 7.55
N GLU A 68 -18.60 -7.94 6.30
CA GLU A 68 -19.84 -7.25 5.93
C GLU A 68 -21.07 -8.16 6.10
#